data_AF-A0A101F5R3-F1
#
_entry.id   AF-A0A101F5R3-F1
#
_cell.length_a   1.000
_cell.length_b   1.000
_cell.length_c   1.000
_cell.angle_alpha   90.00
_cell.angle_beta   90.00
_cell.angle_gamma   90.00
#
_symmetry.space_group_name_H-M   'P 1'
#
loop_
_entity.id
_entity.type
_entity.pdbx_description
1 polymer ?
#
loop_
_entity_poly.entity_id
_entity_poly.type
_entity_poly.pdbx_seq_one_letter_code
_entity_poly.pdbx_strand_id
1 'polypeptide(L)'
;LAYVPLPGEVTIKKPTRMAFTYLYELFGPRGLRWAKKYLPTLPGEEQQVLIRQLEGRLNTVPTSSCGRLFDAVSAVLGICTRVQYEAQAAMEMEALADPDVREGYDFELSANLLPYQIGVLGVWEGILRDLERGTPIPVIAGKFHYTLVVMIAEVLERLRGVTHLNRVVLSGGVFQNRLLFSMLRRKLGEASFEVLFHRKVPPNDGGISLGQVYIASEVIKKNVSCYSSQGHQN
;
A
#
# COMPACT_ATOMS: atom_id res chain seq x y z
N LEU A 1 -1.40 1.70 -7.14
CA LEU A 1 -2.74 1.45 -6.57
C LEU A 1 -3.66 2.58 -7.00
N ALA A 2 -4.92 2.27 -7.30
CA ALA A 2 -5.95 3.28 -7.53
C ALA A 2 -6.08 4.19 -6.29
N TYR A 3 -6.35 5.47 -6.52
CA TYR A 3 -6.48 6.43 -5.43
C TYR A 3 -7.74 6.16 -4.60
N VAL A 4 -7.58 6.21 -3.28
CA VAL A 4 -8.67 6.20 -2.31
C VAL A 4 -8.59 7.50 -1.50
N PRO A 5 -9.71 8.12 -1.11
CA PRO A 5 -9.69 9.27 -0.21
C PRO A 5 -9.10 8.90 1.16
N LEU A 6 -8.31 9.80 1.74
CA LEU A 6 -7.81 9.73 3.11
C LEU A 6 -8.50 10.83 3.95
N PRO A 7 -9.51 10.49 4.77
CA PRO A 7 -10.32 11.49 5.48
C PRO A 7 -9.61 11.98 6.76
N GLY A 8 -8.86 13.07 6.62
CA GLY A 8 -8.09 13.72 7.69
C GLY A 8 -6.88 12.92 8.18
N GLU A 9 -5.90 13.62 8.74
CA GLU A 9 -4.65 13.02 9.27
C GLU A 9 -4.90 12.04 10.42
N VAL A 10 -6.01 12.19 11.15
CA VAL A 10 -6.43 11.27 12.21
C VAL A 10 -6.51 9.82 11.71
N THR A 11 -6.81 9.62 10.42
CA THR A 11 -6.87 8.30 9.79
C THR A 11 -5.52 7.57 9.81
N ILE A 12 -4.39 8.30 9.83
CA ILE A 12 -3.06 7.71 9.96
C ILE A 12 -2.89 7.02 11.32
N LYS A 13 -3.51 7.55 12.38
CA LYS A 13 -3.45 6.99 13.74
C LYS A 13 -4.57 5.99 14.04
N LYS A 14 -5.61 5.95 13.20
CA LYS A 14 -6.79 5.09 13.36
C LYS A 14 -7.01 4.25 12.09
N PRO A 15 -6.33 3.10 11.97
CA PRO A 15 -6.54 2.12 10.90
C PRO A 15 -8.02 1.79 10.61
N THR A 16 -8.89 1.78 11.63
CA THR A 16 -10.33 1.56 11.47
C THR A 16 -11.03 2.58 10.58
N ARG A 17 -10.59 3.86 10.60
CA ARG A 17 -11.10 4.87 9.66
C ARG A 17 -10.72 4.52 8.24
N MET A 18 -9.50 4.05 8.01
CA MET A 18 -9.02 3.66 6.69
C MET A 18 -9.77 2.42 6.17
N ALA A 19 -9.99 1.42 7.03
CA ALA A 19 -10.83 0.26 6.71
C ALA A 19 -12.26 0.65 6.34
N PHE A 20 -12.88 1.53 7.13
CA PHE A 20 -14.21 2.05 6.82
C PHE A 20 -14.23 2.73 5.45
N THR A 21 -13.21 3.55 5.15
CA THR A 21 -13.11 4.23 3.85
C THR A 21 -13.04 3.25 2.69
N TYR A 22 -12.23 2.19 2.76
CA TYR A 22 -12.21 1.17 1.72
C TYR A 22 -13.56 0.45 1.58
N LEU A 23 -14.19 0.06 2.70
CA LEU A 23 -15.49 -0.60 2.68
C LEU A 23 -16.57 0.30 2.03
N TYR A 24 -16.56 1.60 2.31
CA TYR A 24 -17.54 2.52 1.75
C TYR A 24 -17.26 2.86 0.29
N GLU A 25 -16.01 3.16 -0.09
CA GLU A 25 -15.68 3.53 -1.48
C GLU A 25 -15.84 2.36 -2.45
N LEU A 26 -15.56 1.13 -2.02
CA LEU A 26 -15.64 -0.06 -2.87
C LEU A 26 -17.04 -0.66 -2.96
N PHE A 27 -17.82 -0.60 -1.86
CA PHE A 27 -19.12 -1.29 -1.79
C PHE A 27 -20.31 -0.35 -1.55
N GLY A 28 -20.07 0.96 -1.41
CA GLY A 28 -21.09 1.96 -1.09
C GLY A 28 -21.81 1.64 0.23
N PRO A 29 -23.13 1.88 0.31
CA PRO A 29 -23.93 1.58 1.49
C PRO A 29 -23.90 0.10 1.91
N ARG A 30 -23.61 -0.84 1.00
CA ARG A 30 -23.46 -2.26 1.36
C ARG A 30 -22.25 -2.50 2.25
N GLY A 31 -21.21 -1.66 2.12
CA GLY A 31 -20.02 -1.64 2.96
C GLY A 31 -20.32 -1.54 4.46
N LEU A 32 -21.40 -0.84 4.82
CA LEU A 32 -21.78 -0.54 6.21
C LEU A 32 -22.07 -1.81 7.03
N ARG A 33 -22.54 -2.89 6.40
CA ARG A 33 -22.81 -4.16 7.10
C ARG A 33 -21.51 -4.78 7.64
N TRP A 34 -20.44 -4.72 6.85
CA TRP A 34 -19.14 -5.23 7.24
C TRP A 34 -18.42 -4.29 8.18
N ALA A 35 -18.56 -2.97 8.00
CA ALA A 35 -18.07 -2.00 8.97
C ALA A 35 -18.68 -2.25 10.36
N LYS A 36 -20.01 -2.46 10.44
CA LYS A 36 -20.68 -2.78 11.70
C LYS A 36 -20.18 -4.09 12.33
N LYS A 37 -19.88 -5.10 11.51
CA LYS A 37 -19.47 -6.43 11.98
C LYS A 37 -17.99 -6.49 12.38
N TYR A 38 -17.11 -5.91 11.58
CA TYR A 38 -15.66 -6.09 11.68
C TYR A 38 -14.91 -4.86 12.21
N LEU A 39 -15.58 -3.71 12.35
CA LEU A 39 -15.01 -2.50 12.95
C LEU A 39 -15.81 -2.08 14.21
N PRO A 40 -15.97 -2.96 15.22
CA PRO A 40 -16.80 -2.67 16.40
C PRO A 40 -16.28 -1.48 17.23
N THR A 41 -15.00 -1.16 17.10
CA THR A 41 -14.36 -0.04 17.81
C THR A 41 -14.54 1.32 17.12
N LEU A 42 -15.21 1.38 15.97
CA LEU A 42 -15.49 2.63 15.26
C LEU A 42 -16.91 3.13 15.60
N PRO A 43 -17.05 4.19 16.42
CA PRO A 43 -18.36 4.66 16.89
C PRO A 43 -19.28 5.10 15.74
N GLY A 44 -20.60 4.92 15.91
CA GLY A 44 -21.58 5.28 14.89
C GLY A 44 -21.54 6.76 14.48
N GLU A 45 -21.30 7.66 15.42
CA GLU A 45 -21.10 9.09 15.13
C GLU A 45 -19.87 9.33 14.23
N GLU A 46 -18.76 8.64 14.49
CA GLU A 46 -17.55 8.73 13.68
C GLU A 46 -17.78 8.17 12.27
N GLN A 47 -18.59 7.10 12.13
CA GLN A 47 -19.01 6.58 10.82
C GLN A 47 -19.84 7.61 10.03
N GLN A 48 -20.77 8.31 10.67
CA GLN A 48 -21.58 9.35 10.01
C GLN A 48 -20.72 10.52 9.53
N VAL A 49 -19.73 10.93 10.33
CA VAL A 49 -18.75 11.94 9.90
C VAL A 49 -17.97 11.46 8.68
N LEU A 50 -17.47 10.22 8.71
CA LEU A 50 -16.74 9.64 7.57
C LEU A 50 -17.59 9.59 6.30
N ILE A 51 -18.85 9.16 6.39
CA ILE A 51 -19.77 9.14 5.24
C ILE A 51 -19.87 10.53 4.61
N ARG A 52 -20.13 11.57 5.42
CA ARG A 52 -20.21 12.95 4.92
C ARG A 52 -18.90 13.44 4.31
N GLN A 53 -17.75 13.09 4.90
CA GLN A 53 -16.43 13.42 4.36
C GLN A 53 -16.20 12.75 3.00
N LEU A 54 -16.60 11.48 2.86
CA LEU A 54 -16.40 10.72 1.64
C LEU A 54 -17.33 11.18 0.51
N GLU A 55 -18.62 11.35 0.79
CA GLU A 55 -19.62 11.81 -0.19
C GLU A 55 -19.35 13.24 -0.66
N GLY A 56 -19.04 14.14 0.28
CA GLY A 56 -18.75 15.53 -0.03
C GLY A 56 -17.28 15.81 -0.42
N ARG A 57 -16.41 14.79 -0.41
CA ARG A 57 -14.94 14.92 -0.56
C ARG A 57 -14.33 15.97 0.38
N LEU A 58 -14.92 16.16 1.56
CA LEU A 58 -14.55 17.20 2.53
C LEU A 58 -13.37 16.76 3.39
N ASN A 59 -12.29 17.57 3.40
CA ASN A 59 -11.06 17.28 4.15
C ASN A 59 -10.50 15.88 3.83
N THR A 60 -10.58 15.49 2.55
CA THR A 60 -10.00 14.24 2.05
C THR A 60 -8.84 14.56 1.11
N VAL A 61 -7.74 13.82 1.25
CA VAL A 61 -6.62 13.85 0.29
C VAL A 61 -6.53 12.50 -0.42
N PRO A 62 -6.29 12.45 -1.74
CA PRO A 62 -6.13 11.17 -2.42
C PRO A 62 -4.85 10.46 -1.96
N THR A 63 -4.93 9.17 -1.66
CA THR A 63 -3.77 8.33 -1.33
C THR A 63 -3.74 7.05 -2.17
N SER A 64 -2.55 6.64 -2.57
CA SER A 64 -2.26 5.36 -3.23
C SER A 64 -1.29 4.51 -2.40
N SER A 65 -1.22 4.80 -1.08
CA SER A 65 -0.25 4.21 -0.16
C SER A 65 -0.53 2.75 0.13
N CYS A 66 0.46 1.89 -0.10
CA CYS A 66 0.43 0.49 0.32
C CYS A 66 0.35 0.37 1.86
N GLY A 67 1.01 1.26 2.60
CA GLY A 67 0.92 1.29 4.07
C GLY A 67 -0.51 1.54 4.57
N ARG A 68 -1.26 2.44 3.93
CA ARG A 68 -2.67 2.68 4.26
C ARG A 68 -3.56 1.48 3.91
N LEU A 69 -3.23 0.73 2.86
CA LEU A 69 -3.90 -0.53 2.56
C LEU A 69 -3.62 -1.59 3.64
N PHE A 70 -2.39 -1.72 4.10
CA PHE A 70 -2.04 -2.58 5.24
C PHE A 70 -2.81 -2.19 6.50
N ASP A 71 -2.87 -0.90 6.85
CA ASP A 71 -3.62 -0.43 8.00
C ASP A 71 -5.10 -0.83 7.90
N ALA A 72 -5.71 -0.61 6.74
CA ALA A 72 -7.11 -0.93 6.51
C ALA A 72 -7.41 -2.43 6.65
N VAL A 73 -6.58 -3.28 6.03
CA VAL A 73 -6.74 -4.73 6.15
C VAL A 73 -6.47 -5.18 7.57
N SER A 74 -5.45 -4.64 8.26
CA SER A 74 -5.14 -4.99 9.66
C SER A 74 -6.32 -4.71 10.57
N ALA A 75 -6.98 -3.57 10.36
CA ALA A 75 -8.15 -3.19 11.14
C ALA A 75 -9.37 -4.08 10.87
N VAL A 76 -9.66 -4.42 9.61
CA VAL A 76 -10.82 -5.28 9.29
C VAL A 76 -10.63 -6.72 9.78
N LEU A 77 -9.38 -7.19 9.85
CA LEU A 77 -9.05 -8.49 10.45
C LEU A 77 -9.03 -8.45 11.98
N GLY A 78 -9.22 -7.28 12.60
CA GLY A 78 -9.16 -7.11 14.05
C GLY A 78 -7.76 -7.23 14.66
N ILE A 79 -6.71 -7.14 13.83
CA ILE A 79 -5.30 -7.24 14.27
C ILE A 79 -4.87 -5.93 14.93
N CYS A 80 -4.94 -4.82 14.18
CA CYS A 80 -4.53 -3.51 14.67
C CYS A 80 -5.60 -2.46 14.35
N THR A 81 -6.29 -1.98 15.38
CA THR A 81 -7.37 -0.97 15.23
C THR A 81 -6.93 0.46 15.54
N ARG A 82 -5.79 0.62 16.22
CA ARG A 82 -5.16 1.91 16.56
C ARG A 82 -3.65 1.74 16.58
N VAL A 83 -2.94 2.69 15.97
CA VAL A 83 -1.47 2.70 15.99
C VAL A 83 -0.93 3.72 16.98
N GLN A 84 0.20 3.39 17.59
CA GLN A 84 0.99 4.22 18.49
C GLN A 84 2.28 4.72 17.83
N TYR A 85 2.77 3.98 16.84
CA TYR A 85 3.96 4.30 16.06
C TYR A 85 3.76 3.93 14.59
N GLU A 86 4.66 4.41 13.73
CA GLU A 86 4.59 4.18 12.29
C GLU A 86 4.71 2.69 11.93
N ALA A 87 3.91 2.26 10.94
CA ALA A 87 3.88 0.89 10.42
C ALA A 87 3.47 -0.22 11.41
N GLN A 88 3.01 0.10 12.63
CA GLN A 88 2.58 -0.88 13.63
C GLN A 88 1.60 -1.92 13.07
N ALA A 89 0.55 -1.47 12.38
CA ALA A 89 -0.48 -2.36 11.85
C ALA A 89 0.06 -3.35 10.80
N ALA A 90 1.06 -2.93 10.01
CA ALA A 90 1.74 -3.78 9.04
C ALA A 90 2.67 -4.79 9.74
N MET A 91 3.40 -4.38 10.77
CA MET A 91 4.28 -5.26 11.57
C MET A 91 3.49 -6.33 12.32
N GLU A 92 2.38 -5.97 12.94
CA GLU A 92 1.52 -6.93 13.66
C GLU A 92 0.90 -7.94 12.69
N MET A 93 0.46 -7.48 11.51
CA MET A 93 -0.07 -8.38 10.49
C MET A 93 1.00 -9.32 9.94
N GLU A 94 2.23 -8.82 9.72
CA GLU A 94 3.37 -9.66 9.30
C GLU A 94 3.64 -10.78 10.31
N ALA A 95 3.64 -10.46 11.61
CA ALA A 95 3.92 -11.43 12.67
C ALA A 95 2.86 -12.54 12.77
N LEU A 96 1.62 -12.25 12.36
CA LEU A 96 0.51 -13.20 12.39
C LEU A 96 0.32 -13.97 11.07
N ALA A 97 0.84 -13.46 9.96
CA ALA A 97 0.60 -14.03 8.65
C ALA A 97 1.19 -15.43 8.51
N ASP A 98 0.40 -16.36 7.98
CA ASP A 98 0.86 -17.71 7.63
C ASP A 98 1.86 -17.62 6.46
N PRO A 99 3.14 -17.96 6.68
CA PRO A 99 4.17 -17.83 5.67
C PRO A 99 4.08 -18.90 4.57
N ASP A 100 3.27 -19.94 4.76
CA ASP A 100 3.16 -21.07 3.84
C ASP A 100 2.04 -20.92 2.81
N VAL A 101 1.23 -19.87 2.92
CA VAL A 101 0.25 -19.50 1.90
C VAL A 101 0.94 -19.26 0.54
N ARG A 102 0.37 -19.85 -0.51
CA ARG A 102 0.82 -19.72 -1.92
C ARG A 102 -0.29 -19.29 -2.87
N GLU A 103 -1.45 -18.92 -2.33
CA GLU A 103 -2.58 -18.40 -3.08
C GLU A 103 -2.93 -16.99 -2.59
N GLY A 104 -3.50 -16.18 -3.48
CA GLY A 104 -3.89 -14.80 -3.21
C GLY A 104 -5.32 -14.56 -3.64
N TYR A 105 -5.71 -13.30 -3.62
CA TYR A 105 -7.01 -12.84 -4.10
C TYR A 105 -6.89 -12.26 -5.51
N ASP A 106 -8.02 -12.22 -6.20
CA ASP A 106 -8.16 -11.51 -7.45
C ASP A 106 -7.98 -10.01 -7.25
N PHE A 107 -7.57 -9.29 -8.29
CA PHE A 107 -7.46 -7.84 -8.30
C PHE A 107 -7.58 -7.30 -9.72
N GLU A 108 -7.89 -6.01 -9.83
CA GLU A 108 -8.04 -5.35 -11.12
C GLU A 108 -6.72 -4.71 -11.54
N LEU A 109 -6.31 -4.90 -12.79
CA LEU A 109 -5.16 -4.23 -13.37
C LEU A 109 -5.56 -3.54 -14.68
N SER A 110 -5.62 -2.21 -14.65
CA SER A 110 -5.75 -1.39 -15.86
C SER A 110 -4.36 -1.09 -16.42
N ALA A 111 -4.02 -1.80 -17.50
CA ALA A 111 -2.71 -1.72 -18.17
C ALA A 111 -2.76 -1.00 -19.53
N ASN A 112 -3.84 -0.28 -19.82
CA ASN A 112 -4.04 0.37 -21.13
C ASN A 112 -3.12 1.57 -21.35
N LEU A 113 -2.84 2.33 -20.29
CA LEU A 113 -2.00 3.53 -20.32
C LEU A 113 -1.11 3.57 -19.07
N LEU A 114 0.10 4.10 -19.22
CA LEU A 114 0.96 4.41 -18.08
C LEU A 114 0.50 5.73 -17.42
N PRO A 115 0.52 5.82 -16.07
CA PRO A 115 0.86 4.76 -15.13
C PRO A 115 -0.25 3.71 -15.03
N TYR A 116 0.13 2.42 -14.98
CA TYR A 116 -0.82 1.34 -14.73
C TYR A 116 -1.53 1.52 -13.39
N GLN A 117 -2.81 1.18 -13.35
CA GLN A 117 -3.61 1.27 -12.13
C GLN A 117 -4.03 -0.10 -11.64
N ILE A 118 -3.77 -0.35 -10.36
CA ILE A 118 -4.20 -1.56 -9.65
C ILE A 118 -5.40 -1.21 -8.77
N GLY A 119 -6.55 -1.80 -9.07
CA GLY A 119 -7.71 -1.83 -8.18
C GLY A 119 -7.54 -2.90 -7.10
N VAL A 120 -8.32 -2.77 -6.03
CA VAL A 120 -8.29 -3.70 -4.90
C VAL A 120 -9.66 -4.27 -4.59
N LEU A 121 -10.65 -4.14 -5.47
CA LEU A 121 -12.01 -4.59 -5.19
C LEU A 121 -12.02 -6.11 -4.97
N GLY A 122 -11.43 -6.89 -5.90
CA GLY A 122 -11.29 -8.33 -5.75
C GLY A 122 -10.55 -8.77 -4.47
N VAL A 123 -9.58 -7.97 -4.00
CA VAL A 123 -8.84 -8.23 -2.75
C VAL A 123 -9.78 -8.13 -1.57
N TRP A 124 -10.57 -7.06 -1.50
CA TRP A 124 -11.53 -6.84 -0.43
C TRP A 124 -12.68 -7.85 -0.48
N GLU A 125 -13.18 -8.19 -1.68
CA GLU A 125 -14.19 -9.25 -1.83
C GLU A 125 -13.68 -10.60 -1.33
N GLY A 126 -12.44 -10.95 -1.65
CA GLY A 126 -11.78 -12.17 -1.18
C GLY A 126 -11.61 -12.20 0.33
N ILE A 127 -11.10 -11.13 0.93
CA ILE A 127 -10.94 -11.00 2.39
C ILE A 127 -12.29 -11.11 3.10
N LEU A 128 -13.32 -10.39 2.63
CA LEU A 128 -14.64 -10.40 3.25
C LEU A 128 -15.30 -11.79 3.16
N ARG A 129 -15.12 -12.49 2.03
CA ARG A 129 -15.60 -13.86 1.84
C ARG A 129 -14.91 -14.84 2.80
N ASP A 130 -13.59 -14.73 2.98
CA ASP A 130 -12.86 -15.58 3.91
C ASP A 130 -13.22 -15.28 5.37
N LEU A 131 -13.46 -14.02 5.73
CA LEU A 131 -14.00 -13.65 7.05
C LEU A 131 -15.40 -14.24 7.30
N GLU A 132 -16.28 -14.21 6.28
CA GLU A 132 -17.62 -14.80 6.39
C GLU A 132 -17.61 -16.32 6.52
N ARG A 133 -16.61 -16.99 5.94
CA ARG A 133 -16.39 -18.43 6.07
C ARG A 133 -15.72 -18.84 7.38
N GLY A 134 -15.25 -17.88 8.18
CA GLY A 134 -14.50 -18.16 9.41
C GLY A 134 -13.08 -18.68 9.14
N THR A 135 -12.48 -18.34 7.99
CA THR A 135 -11.09 -18.67 7.69
C THR A 135 -10.17 -18.06 8.76
N PRO A 136 -9.16 -18.79 9.26
CA PRO A 136 -8.23 -18.27 10.26
C PRO A 136 -7.54 -16.99 9.81
N ILE A 137 -7.45 -15.99 10.69
CA ILE A 137 -6.82 -14.69 10.41
C ILE A 137 -5.38 -14.82 9.87
N PRO A 138 -4.51 -15.71 10.41
CA PRO A 138 -3.18 -15.95 9.84
C PRO A 138 -3.19 -16.29 8.34
N VAL A 139 -4.15 -17.12 7.91
CA VAL A 139 -4.30 -17.51 6.50
C VAL A 139 -4.73 -16.32 5.64
N ILE A 140 -5.71 -15.54 6.11
CA ILE A 140 -6.19 -14.34 5.40
C ILE A 140 -5.06 -13.32 5.25
N ALA A 141 -4.29 -13.08 6.32
CA ALA A 141 -3.12 -12.21 6.30
C ALA A 141 -2.04 -12.73 5.34
N GLY A 142 -1.76 -14.04 5.33
CA GLY A 142 -0.85 -14.66 4.37
C GLY A 142 -1.30 -14.48 2.92
N LYS A 143 -2.59 -14.69 2.62
CA LYS A 143 -3.17 -14.46 1.29
C LYS A 143 -3.04 -13.01 0.85
N PHE A 144 -3.28 -12.06 1.76
CA PHE A 144 -3.11 -10.63 1.46
C PHE A 144 -1.65 -10.30 1.09
N HIS A 145 -0.67 -10.79 1.86
CA HIS A 145 0.75 -10.62 1.54
C HIS A 145 1.10 -11.23 0.18
N TYR A 146 0.65 -12.46 -0.09
CA TYR A 146 0.87 -13.12 -1.37
C TYR A 146 0.21 -12.37 -2.54
N THR A 147 -0.97 -11.79 -2.32
CA THR A 147 -1.65 -10.97 -3.32
C THR A 147 -0.82 -9.75 -3.72
N LEU A 148 -0.23 -9.04 -2.76
CA LEU A 148 0.67 -7.92 -3.04
C LEU A 148 1.90 -8.35 -3.86
N VAL A 149 2.44 -9.54 -3.59
CA VAL A 149 3.55 -10.11 -4.37
C VAL A 149 3.14 -10.31 -5.82
N VAL A 150 1.97 -10.90 -6.07
CA VAL A 150 1.45 -11.15 -7.41
C VAL A 150 1.17 -9.83 -8.14
N MET A 151 0.54 -8.86 -7.48
CA MET A 151 0.31 -7.53 -8.05
C MET A 151 1.60 -6.85 -8.52
N ILE A 152 2.64 -6.85 -7.68
CA ILE A 152 3.92 -6.23 -8.01
C ILE A 152 4.59 -6.97 -9.17
N ALA A 153 4.62 -8.30 -9.11
CA ALA A 153 5.23 -9.13 -10.16
C ALA A 153 4.54 -8.90 -11.52
N GLU A 154 3.20 -8.88 -11.57
CA GLU A 154 2.47 -8.70 -12.82
C GLU A 154 2.73 -7.31 -13.45
N VAL A 155 2.78 -6.25 -12.64
CA VAL A 155 3.13 -4.91 -13.13
C VAL A 155 4.55 -4.90 -13.70
N LEU A 156 5.52 -5.50 -13.00
CA LEU A 156 6.91 -5.54 -13.45
C LEU A 156 7.08 -6.35 -14.74
N GLU A 157 6.38 -7.47 -14.88
CA GLU A 157 6.40 -8.29 -16.09
C GLU A 157 5.85 -7.52 -17.31
N ARG A 158 4.73 -6.82 -17.14
CA ARG A 158 4.17 -5.97 -18.20
C ARG A 158 5.09 -4.81 -18.56
N LEU A 159 5.67 -4.14 -17.56
CA LEU A 159 6.63 -3.07 -17.79
C LEU A 159 7.88 -3.57 -18.50
N ARG A 160 8.38 -4.77 -18.18
CA ARG A 160 9.49 -5.41 -18.91
C ARG A 160 9.11 -5.66 -20.37
N GLY A 161 7.87 -6.07 -20.66
CA GLY A 161 7.38 -6.27 -22.01
C GLY A 161 7.44 -4.99 -22.87
N VAL A 162 7.24 -3.81 -22.26
CA VAL A 162 7.24 -2.52 -22.98
C VAL A 162 8.60 -1.83 -22.97
N THR A 163 9.36 -1.96 -21.88
CA THR A 163 10.62 -1.21 -21.68
C THR A 163 11.88 -2.04 -21.91
N HIS A 164 11.74 -3.37 -21.98
CA HIS A 164 12.84 -4.34 -22.00
C HIS A 164 13.79 -4.29 -20.78
N LEU A 165 13.43 -3.56 -19.72
CA LEU A 165 14.22 -3.50 -18.50
C LEU A 165 14.03 -4.79 -17.67
N ASN A 166 15.14 -5.38 -17.24
CA ASN A 166 15.14 -6.60 -16.40
C ASN A 166 15.62 -6.36 -14.96
N ARG A 167 16.11 -5.16 -14.65
CA ARG A 167 16.61 -4.80 -13.33
C ARG A 167 15.53 -4.10 -12.52
N VAL A 168 15.27 -4.60 -11.33
CA VAL A 168 14.24 -4.08 -10.41
C VAL A 168 14.91 -3.67 -9.10
N VAL A 169 14.59 -2.47 -8.63
CA VAL A 169 15.06 -1.97 -7.33
C VAL A 169 13.89 -1.98 -6.35
N LEU A 170 14.03 -2.69 -5.23
CA LEU A 170 13.05 -2.71 -4.14
C LEU A 170 13.47 -1.70 -3.06
N SER A 171 12.66 -0.67 -2.85
CA SER A 171 12.91 0.44 -1.91
C SER A 171 11.58 0.95 -1.32
N GLY A 172 11.65 1.62 -0.17
CA GLY A 172 10.48 2.08 0.59
C GLY A 172 10.23 1.22 1.84
N GLY A 173 9.66 1.83 2.88
CA GLY A 173 9.45 1.21 4.20
C GLY A 173 8.62 -0.08 4.17
N VAL A 174 7.75 -0.26 3.16
CA VAL A 174 6.97 -1.50 2.99
C VAL A 174 7.84 -2.75 2.83
N PHE A 175 9.05 -2.61 2.26
CA PHE A 175 9.97 -3.74 2.11
C PHE A 175 10.79 -4.03 3.38
N GLN A 176 10.52 -3.35 4.50
CA GLN A 176 10.96 -3.81 5.82
C GLN A 176 10.16 -5.05 6.28
N ASN A 177 8.97 -5.27 5.70
CA ASN A 177 8.20 -6.50 5.90
C ASN A 177 8.96 -7.68 5.27
N ARG A 178 9.51 -8.55 6.12
CA ARG A 178 10.37 -9.66 5.73
C ARG A 178 9.59 -10.72 4.96
N LEU A 179 8.34 -10.96 5.34
CA LEU A 179 7.47 -11.91 4.64
C LEU A 179 7.24 -11.46 3.20
N LEU A 180 6.73 -10.25 3.01
CA LEU A 180 6.51 -9.65 1.69
C LEU A 180 7.80 -9.63 0.86
N PHE A 181 8.91 -9.17 1.45
CA PHE A 181 10.20 -9.09 0.77
C PHE A 181 10.70 -10.46 0.32
N SER A 182 10.65 -11.47 1.20
CA SER A 182 11.11 -12.83 0.88
C SER A 182 10.28 -13.48 -0.24
N MET A 183 8.94 -13.36 -0.18
CA MET A 183 8.04 -13.90 -1.18
C MET A 183 8.22 -13.19 -2.52
N LEU A 184 8.32 -11.86 -2.52
CA LEU A 184 8.53 -11.08 -3.73
C LEU A 184 9.88 -11.37 -4.38
N ARG A 185 10.96 -11.41 -3.59
CA ARG A 185 12.29 -11.75 -4.11
C ARG A 185 12.30 -13.13 -4.76
N ARG A 186 11.64 -14.13 -4.17
CA ARG A 186 11.50 -15.46 -4.77
C ARG A 186 10.73 -15.39 -6.09
N LYS A 187 9.55 -14.76 -6.09
CA LYS A 187 8.67 -14.63 -7.27
C LYS A 187 9.40 -13.94 -8.44
N LEU A 188 10.12 -12.85 -8.17
CA LEU A 188 10.88 -12.12 -9.18
C LEU A 188 12.10 -12.92 -9.68
N GLY A 189 12.75 -13.69 -8.79
CA GLY A 189 13.84 -14.59 -9.18
C GLY A 189 13.37 -15.71 -10.11
N GLU A 190 12.21 -16.31 -9.83
CA GLU A 190 11.55 -17.29 -10.71
C GLU A 190 11.24 -16.69 -12.09
N ALA A 191 10.83 -15.42 -12.13
CA ALA A 191 10.60 -14.65 -13.36
C ALA A 191 11.89 -14.08 -13.99
N SER A 192 13.07 -14.46 -13.50
CA SER A 192 14.39 -14.07 -14.01
C SER A 192 14.72 -12.58 -13.97
N PHE A 193 14.14 -11.82 -13.04
CA PHE A 193 14.52 -10.43 -12.79
C PHE A 193 15.84 -10.32 -12.00
N GLU A 194 16.64 -9.30 -12.31
CA GLU A 194 17.76 -8.89 -11.47
C GLU A 194 17.25 -7.98 -10.35
N VAL A 195 17.11 -8.53 -9.13
CA VAL A 195 16.54 -7.80 -7.98
C VAL A 195 17.64 -7.16 -7.15
N LEU A 196 17.61 -5.83 -7.08
CA LEU A 196 18.44 -5.01 -6.19
C LEU A 196 17.64 -4.55 -4.99
N PHE A 197 18.27 -4.52 -3.82
CA PHE A 197 17.64 -4.10 -2.58
C PHE A 197 18.68 -3.49 -1.62
N HIS A 198 18.18 -2.79 -0.63
CA HIS A 198 18.97 -2.09 0.38
C HIS A 198 19.77 -3.06 1.28
N ARG A 199 21.04 -2.74 1.53
CA ARG A 199 21.91 -3.50 2.46
C ARG A 199 22.67 -2.62 3.46
N LYS A 200 23.15 -1.46 3.01
CA LYS A 200 23.99 -0.54 3.82
C LYS A 200 23.21 0.64 4.41
N VAL A 201 22.09 0.99 3.79
CA VAL A 201 21.15 2.01 4.25
C VAL A 201 19.78 1.36 4.40
N PRO A 202 18.90 1.87 5.28
CA PRO A 202 17.57 1.32 5.40
C PRO A 202 16.71 1.68 4.17
N PRO A 203 15.75 0.83 3.78
CA PRO A 203 14.83 1.12 2.68
C PRO A 203 13.76 2.17 3.04
N ASN A 204 13.66 2.57 4.31
CA ASN A 204 12.71 3.57 4.80
C ASN A 204 13.29 4.99 4.73
N ASP A 205 12.58 5.94 5.33
CA ASP A 205 12.90 7.36 5.25
C ASP A 205 14.29 7.72 5.79
N GLY A 206 14.86 6.89 6.67
CA GLY A 206 16.25 7.04 7.13
C GLY A 206 17.29 6.91 6.01
N GLY A 207 16.94 6.32 4.86
CA GLY A 207 17.81 6.18 3.69
C GLY A 207 17.61 7.25 2.60
N ILE A 208 16.59 8.11 2.73
CA ILE A 208 16.21 9.07 1.67
C ILE A 208 17.33 10.08 1.37
N SER A 209 18.02 10.56 2.39
CA SER A 209 19.08 11.58 2.25
C SER A 209 20.19 11.13 1.30
N LEU A 210 20.57 9.84 1.33
CA LEU A 210 21.56 9.29 0.40
C LEU A 210 21.08 9.36 -1.05
N GLY A 211 19.81 8.99 -1.30
CA GLY A 211 19.21 9.06 -2.63
C GLY A 211 19.15 10.49 -3.16
N GLN A 212 18.78 11.44 -2.29
CA GLN A 212 18.74 12.87 -2.63
C GLN A 212 20.12 13.40 -3.06
N VAL A 213 21.17 13.10 -2.28
CA VAL A 213 22.55 13.55 -2.59
C VAL A 213 23.05 12.94 -3.90
N TYR A 214 22.79 11.65 -4.13
CA TYR A 214 23.24 10.99 -5.36
C TYR A 214 22.53 11.54 -6.60
N ILE A 215 21.21 11.72 -6.55
CA ILE A 215 20.43 12.32 -7.64
C ILE A 215 20.92 13.73 -7.92
N ALA A 216 21.11 14.56 -6.88
CA ALA A 216 21.62 15.92 -7.05
C ALA A 216 23.01 15.93 -7.73
N SER A 217 23.91 15.03 -7.31
CA SER A 217 25.24 14.90 -7.94
C SER A 217 25.16 14.56 -9.43
N GLU A 218 24.29 13.63 -9.82
CA GLU A 218 24.12 13.24 -11.23
C GLU A 218 23.43 14.32 -12.08
N VAL A 219 22.51 15.09 -11.50
CA VAL A 219 21.87 16.23 -12.18
C VAL A 219 22.89 17.36 -12.40
N ILE A 220 23.70 17.69 -11.39
CA ILE A 220 24.71 18.76 -11.48
C ILE A 220 25.76 18.44 -12.55
N LYS A 221 26.19 17.17 -12.67
CA LYS A 221 27.17 16.74 -13.69
C LYS A 221 26.70 16.92 -15.14
N LYS A 222 25.39 17.01 -15.39
CA LYS A 222 24.81 17.16 -16.74
C LYS A 222 24.72 18.62 -17.23
N ASN A 223 25.45 19.57 -16.64
CA ASN A 223 25.40 21.00 -16.99
C ASN A 223 23.98 21.60 -16.92
N VAL A 224 23.26 21.33 -15.83
CA VAL A 224 22.04 22.11 -15.53
C VAL A 224 22.48 23.46 -14.96
N SER A 225 22.51 24.49 -15.80
CA SER A 225 22.77 25.86 -15.37
C SER A 225 21.58 26.37 -14.55
N CYS A 226 21.71 26.40 -13.23
CA CYS A 226 20.78 27.10 -12.35
C CYS A 226 21.10 28.60 -12.42
N TYR A 227 20.43 29.35 -13.29
CA TYR A 227 20.45 30.82 -13.20
C TYR A 227 19.53 31.26 -12.07
N SER A 228 20.10 31.75 -10.96
CA SER A 228 19.35 32.60 -10.03
C SER A 228 19.33 34.01 -10.59
N SER A 229 18.20 34.45 -11.14
CA SER A 229 17.99 35.84 -11.53
C SER A 229 17.79 36.70 -10.27
N GLN A 230 18.88 37.00 -9.56
CA GLN A 230 18.95 38.13 -8.65
C GLN A 230 20.32 38.80 -8.77
N GLY A 231 20.41 39.71 -9.74
CA GLY A 231 21.48 40.69 -9.85
C GLY A 231 20.83 42.04 -10.16
N HIS A 232 20.71 42.87 -9.13
CA HIS A 232 20.27 44.26 -9.22
C HIS A 232 21.05 45.01 -10.31
N GLN A 233 20.34 45.64 -11.25
CA GLN A 233 20.87 46.77 -11.99
C GLN A 233 20.54 48.04 -11.20
N ASN A 234 21.59 48.72 -10.75
CA ASN A 234 21.58 50.14 -10.42
C ASN A 234 21.45 50.96 -11.71
#